data_AF-A0A7I6GXZ7-F1
#
_entry.id   AF-A0A7I6GXZ7-F1
#
_cell.length_a   1.000
_cell.length_b   1.000
_cell.length_c   1.000
_cell.angle_alpha   90.00
_cell.angle_beta   90.00
_cell.angle_gamma   90.00
#
_symmetry.space_group_name_H-M   'P 1'
#
loop_
_entity.id
_entity.type
_entity.pdbx_description
1 polymer ?
#
loop_
_entity_poly.entity_id
_entity_poly.type
_entity_poly.pdbx_seq_one_letter_code
_entity_poly.pdbx_strand_id
1 'polypeptide(L)'
;MLDKGSDAIKFSIFNGGLFAEDKVKYLNNKSLLSISELEEVLVKIIFFEEKNIKDEKFVEYSKLDPKSFGELYETLLEYDLRIADTTVHRIVKDGVYLIRTEEELKNKKVNKVATYYKGNIYLTSRSLDRKKSGAYYTSDDLIYFMVTS
;
A
#
# COMPACT_ATOMS: atom_id res chain seq x y z
N MET A 1 1.11 22.20 -10.04
CA MET A 1 2.41 22.12 -10.75
C MET A 1 2.49 20.89 -11.64
N LEU A 2 2.12 19.70 -11.16
CA LEU A 2 2.18 18.45 -11.96
C LEU A 2 1.31 18.47 -13.23
N ASP A 3 0.11 19.04 -13.15
CA ASP A 3 -0.85 19.11 -14.26
C ASP A 3 -0.33 19.91 -15.47
N LYS A 4 0.49 20.93 -15.22
CA LYS A 4 0.98 21.88 -16.22
C LYS A 4 2.27 21.44 -16.94
N GLY A 5 2.85 20.31 -16.54
CA GLY A 5 4.15 19.86 -17.07
C GLY A 5 5.32 20.77 -16.65
N SER A 6 6.52 20.43 -17.12
CA SER A 6 7.73 21.26 -17.00
C SER A 6 8.78 20.85 -18.04
N ASP A 7 9.06 21.72 -18.99
CA ASP A 7 10.08 21.49 -20.02
C ASP A 7 11.49 21.40 -19.42
N ALA A 8 11.74 22.12 -18.32
CA ALA A 8 13.04 22.15 -17.64
C ALA A 8 13.48 20.77 -17.14
N ILE A 9 12.52 19.91 -16.75
CA ILE A 9 12.76 18.53 -16.31
C ILE A 9 12.19 17.50 -17.30
N LYS A 10 11.84 17.93 -18.52
CA LYS A 10 11.22 17.10 -19.57
C LYS A 10 9.99 16.32 -19.07
N PHE A 11 9.21 16.95 -18.20
CA PHE A 11 7.99 16.36 -17.65
C PHE A 11 6.79 16.83 -18.48
N SER A 12 6.08 15.88 -19.08
CA SER A 12 4.96 16.20 -19.98
C SER A 12 3.75 16.79 -19.23
N ILE A 13 2.89 17.48 -19.97
CA ILE A 13 1.61 17.99 -19.46
C ILE A 13 0.65 16.80 -19.27
N PHE A 14 -0.01 16.71 -18.11
CA PHE A 14 -1.00 15.68 -17.81
C PHE A 14 -2.40 16.29 -17.77
N ASN A 15 -2.92 16.68 -18.93
CA ASN A 15 -4.19 17.38 -19.11
C ASN A 15 -5.47 16.54 -18.91
N GLY A 16 -5.38 15.37 -18.26
CA GLY A 16 -6.51 14.49 -17.97
C GLY A 16 -7.24 14.82 -16.67
N GLY A 17 -6.86 15.89 -15.97
CA GLY A 17 -7.44 16.28 -14.68
C GLY A 17 -7.15 15.30 -13.55
N LEU A 18 -6.16 14.41 -13.73
CA LEU A 18 -5.65 13.52 -12.69
C LEU A 18 -4.89 14.30 -11.61
N PHE A 19 -4.20 15.36 -12.02
CA PHE A 19 -3.42 16.23 -11.13
C PHE A 19 -4.08 17.59 -10.87
N ALA A 20 -5.40 17.67 -11.09
CA ALA A 20 -6.20 18.85 -10.76
C ALA A 20 -6.09 19.17 -9.26
N GLU A 21 -6.00 20.46 -8.94
CA GLU A 21 -5.62 20.95 -7.61
C GLU A 21 -6.52 20.44 -6.48
N ASP A 22 -7.81 20.28 -6.75
CA ASP A 22 -8.82 19.72 -5.85
C ASP A 22 -8.60 18.22 -5.56
N LYS A 23 -7.98 17.49 -6.49
CA LYS A 23 -7.71 16.04 -6.36
C LYS A 23 -6.35 15.72 -5.74
N VAL A 24 -5.43 16.69 -5.72
CA VAL A 24 -4.03 16.47 -5.29
C VAL A 24 -3.65 17.15 -3.97
N LYS A 25 -4.63 17.40 -3.10
CA LYS A 25 -4.41 18.05 -1.78
C LYS A 25 -3.21 17.51 -0.99
N TYR A 26 -2.96 16.20 -1.03
CA TYR A 26 -1.86 15.58 -0.31
C TYR A 26 -0.53 15.66 -1.07
N LEU A 27 -0.54 15.51 -2.41
CA LEU A 27 0.68 15.63 -3.22
C LEU A 27 1.26 17.05 -3.22
N ASN A 28 0.40 18.07 -3.06
CA ASN A 28 0.84 19.46 -2.94
C ASN A 28 1.27 19.85 -1.50
N ASN A 29 1.09 18.96 -0.52
CA ASN A 29 1.49 19.23 0.86
C ASN A 29 2.96 18.85 1.08
N LYS A 30 3.86 19.84 0.94
CA LYS A 30 5.31 19.66 1.15
C LYS A 30 5.71 19.28 2.58
N SER A 31 4.82 19.46 3.56
CA SER A 31 5.06 19.06 4.95
C SER A 31 4.50 17.68 5.29
N LEU A 32 3.85 17.00 4.33
CA LEU A 32 3.22 15.71 4.58
C LEU A 32 4.25 14.61 4.86
N LEU A 33 5.37 14.63 4.13
CA LEU A 33 6.48 13.68 4.27
C LEU A 33 7.79 14.47 4.23
N SER A 34 8.74 14.07 5.06
CA SER A 34 10.13 14.50 4.95
C SER A 34 10.76 13.93 3.67
N ILE A 35 11.89 14.52 3.26
CA ILE A 35 12.67 14.04 2.10
C ILE A 35 13.09 12.58 2.31
N SER A 36 13.53 12.24 3.53
CA SER A 36 13.93 10.87 3.90
C SER A 36 12.79 9.87 3.77
N GLU A 37 11.60 10.22 4.23
CA GLU A 37 10.42 9.34 4.09
C GLU A 37 9.99 9.19 2.63
N LEU A 38 10.07 10.27 1.85
CA LEU A 38 9.76 10.21 0.42
C LEU A 38 10.76 9.33 -0.34
N GLU A 39 12.04 9.44 -0.02
CA GLU A 39 13.09 8.58 -0.59
C GLU A 39 12.82 7.10 -0.26
N GLU A 40 12.51 6.78 1.00
CA GLU A 40 12.17 5.41 1.39
C GLU A 40 10.96 4.87 0.60
N VAL A 41 9.91 5.67 0.45
CA VAL A 41 8.71 5.29 -0.32
C VAL A 41 9.07 5.07 -1.79
N LEU A 42 9.85 5.97 -2.41
CA LEU A 42 10.25 5.86 -3.80
C LEU A 42 11.14 4.63 -4.04
N VAL A 43 12.04 4.30 -3.11
CA VAL A 43 12.85 3.07 -3.22
C VAL A 43 11.96 1.83 -3.23
N LYS A 44 10.97 1.75 -2.34
CA LYS A 44 10.04 0.61 -2.30
C LYS A 44 9.18 0.51 -3.56
N ILE A 45 8.74 1.63 -4.12
CA ILE A 45 7.92 1.65 -5.33
C ILE A 45 8.77 1.31 -6.57
N ILE A 46 9.93 1.95 -6.72
CA ILE A 46 10.73 1.85 -7.95
C ILE A 46 11.59 0.57 -7.97
N PHE A 47 12.14 0.17 -6.82
CA PHE A 47 13.13 -0.92 -6.74
C PHE A 47 12.69 -2.09 -5.86
N PHE A 48 11.54 -1.99 -5.17
CA PHE A 48 11.07 -2.93 -4.14
C PHE A 48 11.95 -2.99 -2.87
N GLU A 49 13.26 -3.10 -3.01
CA GLU A 49 14.24 -3.11 -1.93
C GLU A 49 15.52 -2.34 -2.30
N GLU A 50 16.20 -1.72 -1.33
CA GLU A 50 17.43 -0.94 -1.56
C GLU A 50 18.54 -1.72 -2.27
N LYS A 51 18.66 -3.03 -2.00
CA LYS A 51 19.70 -3.88 -2.63
C LYS A 51 19.56 -3.92 -4.16
N ASN A 52 18.34 -3.75 -4.67
CA ASN A 52 18.05 -3.78 -6.09
C ASN A 52 18.49 -2.51 -6.82
N ILE A 53 18.76 -1.42 -6.10
CA ILE A 53 19.29 -0.16 -6.67
C ILE A 53 20.66 -0.43 -7.30
N LYS A 54 21.53 -1.20 -6.63
CA LYS A 54 22.89 -1.50 -7.10
C LYS A 54 22.90 -2.32 -8.39
N ASP A 55 21.88 -3.14 -8.57
CA ASP A 55 21.72 -4.00 -9.73
C ASP A 55 20.83 -3.36 -10.81
N GLU A 56 20.40 -2.10 -10.61
CA GLU A 56 19.45 -1.39 -11.49
C GLU A 56 18.17 -2.20 -11.78
N LYS A 57 17.69 -2.96 -10.79
CA LYS A 57 16.50 -3.81 -10.90
C LYS A 57 15.26 -3.03 -10.53
N PHE A 58 14.54 -2.57 -11.55
CA PHE A 58 13.29 -1.83 -11.43
C PHE A 58 12.07 -2.75 -11.32
N VAL A 59 11.02 -2.25 -10.65
CA VAL A 59 9.68 -2.83 -10.74
C VAL A 59 9.11 -2.52 -12.13
N GLU A 60 8.79 -3.57 -12.88
CA GLU A 60 8.31 -3.48 -14.27
C GLU A 60 6.80 -3.17 -14.35
N TYR A 61 6.43 -1.91 -14.06
CA TYR A 61 5.05 -1.45 -14.11
C TYR A 61 4.36 -1.60 -15.47
N SER A 62 5.13 -1.76 -16.56
CA SER A 62 4.61 -2.03 -17.91
C SER A 62 3.92 -3.40 -18.05
N LYS A 63 4.17 -4.33 -17.12
CA LYS A 63 3.55 -5.66 -17.08
C LYS A 63 2.30 -5.73 -16.21
N LEU A 64 1.88 -4.62 -15.59
CA LEU A 64 0.64 -4.62 -14.81
C LEU A 64 -0.56 -4.85 -15.72
N ASP A 65 -1.35 -5.86 -15.36
CA ASP A 65 -2.61 -6.21 -16.00
C ASP A 65 -3.81 -5.86 -15.07
N PRO A 66 -5.06 -5.83 -15.59
CA PRO A 66 -6.24 -5.55 -14.77
C PRO A 66 -6.38 -6.48 -13.56
N LYS A 67 -5.97 -7.74 -13.69
CA LYS A 67 -5.95 -8.71 -12.59
C LYS A 67 -5.02 -8.27 -11.47
N SER A 68 -3.81 -7.81 -11.77
CA SER A 68 -2.85 -7.29 -10.81
C SER A 68 -3.41 -6.08 -10.05
N PHE A 69 -4.16 -5.21 -10.72
CA PHE A 69 -4.88 -4.11 -10.06
C PHE A 69 -6.02 -4.61 -9.17
N GLY A 70 -6.75 -5.63 -9.60
CA GLY A 70 -7.78 -6.29 -8.81
C GLY A 70 -7.21 -6.88 -7.52
N GLU A 71 -6.13 -7.65 -7.62
CA GLU A 71 -5.42 -8.25 -6.48
C GLU A 71 -4.89 -7.19 -5.51
N LEU A 72 -4.31 -6.09 -6.02
CA LEU A 72 -3.87 -4.96 -5.20
C LEU A 72 -5.05 -4.31 -4.48
N TYR A 73 -6.16 -4.07 -5.18
CA TYR A 73 -7.36 -3.45 -4.59
C TYR A 73 -7.95 -4.33 -3.48
N GLU A 74 -8.09 -5.63 -3.74
CA GLU A 74 -8.58 -6.59 -2.74
C GLU A 74 -7.64 -6.64 -1.54
N THR A 75 -6.33 -6.73 -1.77
CA THR A 75 -5.32 -6.71 -0.70
C THR A 75 -5.45 -5.45 0.14
N LEU A 76 -5.60 -4.27 -0.47
CA LEU A 76 -5.77 -3.02 0.28
C LEU A 76 -7.04 -3.00 1.14
N LEU A 77 -8.13 -3.62 0.67
CA LEU A 77 -9.39 -3.73 1.43
C LEU A 77 -9.30 -4.72 2.60
N GLU A 78 -8.36 -5.66 2.57
CA GLU A 78 -8.17 -6.63 3.65
C GLU A 78 -7.56 -6.02 4.91
N TYR A 79 -6.93 -4.85 4.82
CA TYR A 79 -6.27 -4.20 5.93
C TYR A 79 -6.98 -2.91 6.37
N ASP A 80 -7.05 -2.74 7.69
CA ASP A 80 -7.36 -1.46 8.33
C ASP A 80 -6.08 -0.79 8.80
N LEU A 81 -6.00 0.52 8.60
CA LEU A 81 -4.96 1.36 9.17
C LEU A 81 -5.38 1.81 10.57
N ARG A 82 -4.55 1.55 11.57
CA ARG A 82 -4.81 1.91 12.98
C ARG A 82 -3.62 2.65 13.58
N ILE A 83 -3.91 3.46 14.59
CA ILE A 83 -2.90 4.08 15.45
C ILE A 83 -2.83 3.22 16.71
N ALA A 84 -1.62 2.86 17.13
CA ALA A 84 -1.42 2.01 18.29
C ALA A 84 -1.66 2.78 19.59
N ASP A 85 -2.65 2.37 20.38
CA ASP A 85 -2.92 2.97 21.71
C ASP A 85 -1.87 2.56 22.76
N THR A 86 -1.19 1.45 22.52
CA THR A 86 -0.10 0.88 23.33
C THR A 86 0.90 0.17 22.41
N THR A 87 2.03 -0.31 22.94
CA THR A 87 2.99 -1.10 22.16
C THR A 87 2.36 -2.41 21.69
N VAL A 88 2.34 -2.62 20.38
CA VAL A 88 1.83 -3.83 19.73
C VAL A 88 2.90 -4.43 18.80
N HIS A 89 2.81 -5.73 18.58
CA HIS A 89 3.72 -6.48 17.75
C HIS A 89 2.96 -7.20 16.64
N ARG A 90 3.48 -7.14 15.41
CA ARG A 90 3.08 -8.05 14.33
C ARG A 90 3.85 -9.35 14.51
N ILE A 91 3.11 -10.44 14.67
CA ILE A 91 3.66 -11.79 14.76
C ILE A 91 3.14 -12.64 13.61
N VAL A 92 3.90 -13.68 13.24
CA VAL A 92 3.41 -14.73 12.34
C VAL A 92 3.14 -15.97 13.17
N LYS A 93 1.92 -16.50 13.06
CA LYS A 93 1.51 -17.77 13.65
C LYS A 93 0.75 -18.58 12.61
N ASP A 94 1.20 -19.81 12.35
CA ASP A 94 0.59 -20.72 11.38
C ASP A 94 0.39 -20.09 9.98
N GLY A 95 1.38 -19.28 9.55
CA GLY A 95 1.35 -18.55 8.27
C GLY A 95 0.47 -17.29 8.26
N VAL A 96 -0.21 -16.96 9.36
CA VAL A 96 -1.11 -15.81 9.45
C VAL A 96 -0.49 -14.69 10.28
N TYR A 97 -0.64 -13.45 9.81
CA TYR A 97 -0.24 -12.26 10.55
C TYR A 97 -1.26 -11.91 11.63
N LEU A 98 -0.77 -11.71 12.86
CA LEU A 98 -1.58 -11.29 14.01
C LEU A 98 -0.94 -10.09 14.69
N ILE A 99 -1.78 -9.17 15.15
CA ILE A 99 -1.35 -8.07 16.02
C ILE A 99 -1.61 -8.48 17.47
N ARG A 100 -0.59 -8.37 18.33
CA ARG A 100 -0.68 -8.67 19.76
C ARG A 100 0.00 -7.59 20.58
N THR A 101 -0.58 -7.23 21.70
CA THR A 101 0.03 -6.36 22.70
C THR A 101 1.24 -7.03 23.35
N GLU A 102 2.12 -6.24 23.93
CA GLU A 102 3.23 -6.76 24.71
C GLU A 102 2.78 -7.64 25.88
N GLU A 103 1.63 -7.33 26.50
CA GLU A 103 1.05 -8.10 27.59
C GLU A 103 0.57 -9.49 27.16
N GLU A 104 -0.10 -9.61 26.02
CA GLU A 104 -0.57 -10.89 25.47
C GLU A 104 0.56 -11.86 25.11
N LEU A 105 1.75 -11.30 24.87
CA LEU A 105 2.97 -12.02 24.52
C LEU A 105 3.89 -12.28 25.72
N LYS A 106 3.56 -11.77 26.92
CA LYS A 106 4.35 -12.07 28.13
C LYS A 106 4.50 -13.59 28.25
N ASN A 107 5.76 -14.05 28.34
CA ASN A 107 6.16 -15.45 28.46
C ASN A 107 5.91 -16.35 27.23
N LYS A 108 5.58 -15.79 26.06
CA LYS A 108 5.45 -16.56 24.80
C LYS A 108 6.63 -16.27 23.88
N LYS A 109 7.34 -17.32 23.45
CA LYS A 109 8.32 -17.21 22.37
C LYS A 109 7.58 -17.20 21.04
N VAL A 110 7.42 -16.02 20.46
CA VAL A 110 6.73 -15.81 19.17
C VAL A 110 7.68 -15.19 18.16
N ASN A 111 7.43 -15.45 16.88
CA ASN A 111 8.16 -14.82 15.79
C ASN A 111 7.64 -13.39 15.58
N LYS A 112 8.28 -12.40 16.22
CA LYS A 112 7.97 -10.98 16.04
C LYS A 112 8.58 -10.49 14.73
N VAL A 113 7.73 -10.02 13.82
CA VAL A 113 8.13 -9.50 12.51
C VAL A 113 8.19 -7.97 12.50
N ALA A 114 7.38 -7.31 13.33
CA ALA A 114 7.45 -5.86 13.52
C ALA A 114 6.96 -5.47 14.93
N THR A 115 7.39 -4.30 15.41
CA THR A 115 6.94 -3.68 16.65
C THR A 115 6.49 -2.26 16.35
N TYR A 116 5.31 -1.89 16.85
CA TYR A 116 4.73 -0.57 16.71
C TYR A 116 4.51 -0.01 18.12
N TYR A 117 5.17 1.10 18.43
CA TYR A 117 5.02 1.78 19.71
C TYR A 117 3.73 2.61 19.72
N LYS A 118 3.32 3.05 20.92
CA LYS A 118 2.17 3.94 21.08
C LYS A 118 2.28 5.16 20.13
N GLY A 119 1.21 5.44 19.41
CA GLY A 119 1.14 6.52 18.41
C GLY A 119 1.66 6.13 17.02
N ASN A 120 2.30 4.97 16.85
CA ASN A 120 2.68 4.49 15.53
C ASN A 120 1.46 4.01 14.74
N ILE A 121 1.51 4.21 13.43
CA ILE A 121 0.54 3.66 12.50
C ILE A 121 0.92 2.21 12.19
N TYR A 122 -0.07 1.32 12.14
CA TYR A 122 0.11 -0.07 11.73
C TYR A 122 -1.10 -0.58 10.95
N LEU A 123 -0.86 -1.62 10.14
CA LEU A 123 -1.91 -2.34 9.41
C LEU A 123 -2.34 -3.57 10.21
N THR A 124 -3.65 -3.81 10.25
CA THR A 124 -4.23 -5.03 10.83
C THR A 124 -5.25 -5.63 9.87
N SER A 125 -5.36 -6.96 9.84
CA SER A 125 -6.37 -7.61 9.01
C SER A 125 -7.78 -7.33 9.53
N ARG A 126 -8.71 -7.12 8.61
CA ARG A 126 -10.12 -6.87 8.87
C ARG A 126 -10.87 -8.19 8.99
N SER A 127 -10.65 -8.92 10.09
CA SER A 127 -11.12 -10.31 10.22
C SER A 127 -12.64 -10.49 10.40
N LEU A 128 -13.47 -9.44 10.40
CA LEU A 128 -14.93 -9.58 10.57
C LEU A 128 -15.84 -8.81 9.56
N ASP A 129 -15.37 -7.78 8.84
CA ASP A 129 -16.27 -6.91 8.06
C ASP A 129 -16.47 -7.30 6.59
N ARG A 130 -15.68 -8.23 6.03
CA ARG A 130 -15.72 -8.58 4.60
C ARG A 130 -17.08 -9.11 4.13
N LYS A 131 -17.86 -9.74 5.02
CA LYS A 131 -19.23 -10.19 4.72
C LYS A 131 -20.23 -9.04 4.52
N LYS A 132 -19.90 -7.80 4.91
CA LYS A 132 -20.84 -6.67 4.88
C LYS A 132 -20.66 -5.71 3.69
N SER A 133 -19.47 -5.62 3.08
CA SER A 133 -19.22 -4.64 2.01
C SER A 133 -19.48 -5.15 0.59
N GLY A 134 -19.41 -6.47 0.36
CA GLY A 134 -19.67 -7.06 -0.96
C GLY A 134 -18.68 -6.67 -2.07
N ALA A 135 -17.56 -6.03 -1.74
CA ALA A 135 -16.55 -5.61 -2.71
C ALA A 135 -15.62 -6.77 -3.07
N TYR A 136 -15.90 -7.44 -4.20
CA TYR A 136 -15.08 -8.49 -4.79
C TYR A 136 -14.69 -8.09 -6.22
N TYR A 137 -13.43 -8.29 -6.59
CA TYR A 137 -13.02 -8.19 -7.99
C TYR A 137 -13.73 -9.29 -8.79
N THR A 138 -14.25 -8.92 -9.96
CA THR A 138 -14.90 -9.86 -10.86
C THR A 138 -13.84 -10.44 -11.79
N SER A 139 -13.67 -11.77 -11.79
CA SER A 139 -12.64 -12.42 -12.62
C SER A 139 -12.88 -12.22 -14.12
N ASP A 140 -11.80 -12.22 -14.89
CA ASP A 140 -11.84 -12.02 -16.35
C ASP A 140 -12.70 -13.07 -17.06
N ASP A 141 -12.72 -14.32 -16.57
CA ASP A 141 -13.59 -15.38 -17.08
C ASP A 141 -15.08 -15.04 -16.94
N LEU A 142 -15.46 -14.39 -15.83
CA LEU A 142 -16.84 -13.99 -15.57
C LEU A 142 -17.23 -12.76 -16.41
N ILE A 143 -16.30 -11.82 -16.62
CA ILE A 143 -16.48 -10.69 -17.53
C ILE A 143 -16.67 -11.19 -18.96
N TYR A 144 -15.81 -12.12 -19.41
CA TYR A 144 -15.91 -12.70 -20.74
C TYR A 144 -17.26 -13.38 -20.95
N PHE A 145 -17.72 -14.19 -19.99
CA PHE A 145 -19.06 -14.79 -20.01
C PHE A 145 -20.17 -13.72 -20.11
N MET A 146 -20.10 -12.63 -19.35
CA MET A 146 -21.11 -11.57 -19.37
C MET A 146 -21.15 -10.75 -20.66
N VAL A 147 -20.01 -10.55 -21.33
CA VAL A 147 -19.93 -9.75 -22.57
C VAL A 147 -20.26 -10.58 -23.82
N THR A 148 -20.05 -11.89 -23.76
CA THR A 148 -20.30 -12.81 -24.88
C THR A 148 -21.67 -13.49 -24.84
N SER A 149 -22.44 -13.29 -23.76
CA SER A 149 -23.84 -13.71 -23.63
C SER A 149 -24.80 -12.60 -24.05
#